data_AF-A0A925EC22-F1
#
_entry.id   AF-A0A925EC22-F1
#
_cell.length_a   1.000
_cell.length_b   1.000
_cell.length_c   1.000
_cell.angle_alpha   90.00
_cell.angle_beta   90.00
_cell.angle_gamma   90.00
#
_symmetry.space_group_name_H-M   'P 1'
#
loop_
_entity.id
_entity.type
_entity.pdbx_description
1 polymer ?
#
loop_
_entity_poly.entity_id
_entity_poly.type
_entity_poly.pdbx_seq_one_letter_code
_entity_poly.pdbx_strand_id
1 'polypeptide(L)'
;MINLNQLQQILNTSEKLNEFAAHYNWDDGFEVPVWIINNPQCDRGTALMMYWRAEPQYFCKYATCDDIPNSGWQISHYDFIREVEEKYINGFYKFQEILFNPRYDMSSGMEGYDWTQEDNEIPQHRKIPAEMFEPSIQDANWEKAGKPIKPIKKIDYDNLFKPIDERIKQLEDELFDENSD
;
A
#
# COMPACT_ATOMS: atom_id res chain seq x y z
N MET A 1 -16.32 3.70 -13.44
CA MET A 1 -15.12 3.23 -14.16
C MET A 1 -14.11 4.34 -14.07
N ILE A 2 -12.96 4.07 -13.46
CA ILE A 2 -12.08 5.10 -12.95
C ILE A 2 -11.13 5.59 -14.05
N ASN A 3 -10.95 6.90 -14.19
CA ASN A 3 -10.08 7.46 -15.22
C ASN A 3 -8.60 7.41 -14.79
N LEU A 4 -7.96 6.25 -14.94
CA LEU A 4 -6.56 6.03 -14.54
C LEU A 4 -5.57 7.02 -15.20
N ASN A 5 -5.87 7.53 -16.40
CA ASN A 5 -5.05 8.55 -17.07
C ASN A 5 -5.09 9.90 -16.34
N GLN A 6 -6.20 10.22 -15.70
CA GLN A 6 -6.42 11.45 -14.95
C GLN A 6 -5.87 11.32 -13.52
N LEU A 7 -6.07 10.16 -12.88
CA LEU A 7 -5.36 9.81 -11.65
C LEU A 7 -3.83 9.87 -11.83
N GLN A 8 -3.29 9.51 -13.00
CA GLN A 8 -1.86 9.62 -13.27
C GLN A 8 -1.35 11.08 -13.36
N GLN A 9 -2.19 12.02 -13.79
CA GLN A 9 -1.85 13.45 -13.82
C GLN A 9 -1.90 14.07 -12.42
N ILE A 10 -2.88 13.63 -11.61
CA ILE A 10 -3.09 14.06 -10.21
C ILE A 10 -2.03 13.47 -9.27
N LEU A 11 -1.93 12.14 -9.22
CA LEU A 11 -1.07 11.37 -8.33
C LEU A 11 0.29 11.12 -9.00
N ASN A 12 0.93 12.23 -9.36
CA ASN A 12 2.13 12.28 -10.19
C ASN A 12 3.47 12.16 -9.41
N THR A 13 3.41 11.84 -8.12
CA THR A 13 4.53 11.82 -7.16
C THR A 13 4.34 10.72 -6.11
N SER A 14 5.45 10.22 -5.57
CA SER A 14 5.52 9.20 -4.52
C SER A 14 4.59 9.49 -3.33
N GLU A 15 4.62 10.72 -2.78
CA GLU A 15 3.79 11.03 -1.62
C GLU A 15 2.30 11.15 -1.96
N LYS A 16 1.93 11.70 -3.13
CA LYS A 16 0.52 11.76 -3.55
C LYS A 16 -0.06 10.34 -3.73
N LEU A 17 0.71 9.42 -4.31
CA LEU A 17 0.32 8.01 -4.42
C LEU A 17 0.21 7.31 -3.06
N ASN A 18 1.19 7.51 -2.17
CA ASN A 18 1.15 6.94 -0.82
C ASN A 18 -0.05 7.44 -0.02
N GLU A 19 -0.31 8.73 -0.07
CA GLU A 19 -1.40 9.37 0.67
C GLU A 19 -2.79 8.93 0.19
N PHE A 20 -2.92 8.72 -1.12
CA PHE A 20 -4.12 8.15 -1.71
C PHE A 20 -4.27 6.67 -1.34
N ALA A 21 -3.19 5.87 -1.41
CA ALA A 21 -3.19 4.45 -1.03
C ALA A 21 -3.52 4.22 0.45
N ALA A 22 -3.03 5.07 1.36
CA ALA A 22 -3.27 4.97 2.80
C ALA A 22 -4.75 5.18 3.19
N HIS A 23 -5.55 5.77 2.30
CA HIS A 23 -6.97 6.06 2.47
C HIS A 23 -7.87 5.32 1.47
N TYR A 24 -7.32 4.38 0.70
CA TYR A 24 -8.10 3.65 -0.29
C TYR A 24 -9.11 2.72 0.39
N ASN A 25 -10.37 2.78 -0.07
CA ASN A 25 -11.41 1.87 0.38
C ASN A 25 -11.28 0.53 -0.36
N TRP A 26 -10.84 -0.53 0.33
CA TRP A 26 -10.59 -1.83 -0.31
C TRP A 26 -11.87 -2.51 -0.85
N ASP A 27 -13.05 -2.11 -0.36
CA ASP A 27 -14.34 -2.51 -0.93
C ASP A 27 -14.59 -1.94 -2.35
N ASP A 28 -13.87 -0.88 -2.77
CA ASP A 28 -13.93 -0.32 -4.13
C ASP A 28 -13.21 -1.23 -5.16
N GLY A 29 -12.50 -2.27 -4.71
CA GLY A 29 -11.90 -3.31 -5.54
C GLY A 29 -10.41 -3.13 -5.84
N PHE A 30 -9.93 -3.78 -6.91
CA PHE A 30 -8.49 -3.96 -7.17
C PHE A 30 -7.95 -3.25 -8.43
N GLU A 31 -8.82 -2.63 -9.25
CA GLU A 31 -8.40 -1.84 -10.44
C GLU A 31 -7.38 -0.75 -10.04
N VAL A 32 -7.68 -0.03 -8.96
CA VAL A 32 -6.85 1.06 -8.45
C VAL A 32 -5.62 0.57 -7.67
N PRO A 33 -5.71 -0.39 -6.72
CA PRO A 33 -4.54 -0.99 -6.09
C PRO A 33 -3.51 -1.54 -7.08
N VAL A 34 -3.93 -2.31 -8.08
CA VAL A 34 -3.04 -2.86 -9.12
C VAL A 34 -2.40 -1.74 -9.95
N TRP A 35 -3.15 -0.67 -10.26
CA TRP A 35 -2.60 0.51 -10.93
C TRP A 35 -1.54 1.24 -10.07
N ILE A 36 -1.75 1.40 -8.76
CA ILE A 36 -0.77 2.06 -7.86
C ILE A 36 0.53 1.26 -7.80
N ILE A 37 0.49 -0.06 -7.60
CA ILE A 37 1.72 -0.89 -7.49
C ILE A 37 2.47 -1.03 -8.82
N ASN A 38 1.84 -0.70 -9.95
CA ASN A 38 2.44 -0.62 -11.28
C ASN A 38 2.88 0.80 -11.68
N ASN A 39 2.54 1.82 -10.88
CA ASN A 39 2.83 3.20 -11.22
C ASN A 39 4.36 3.47 -11.21
N PRO A 40 4.95 4.14 -12.21
CA PRO A 40 6.38 4.49 -12.21
C PRO A 40 6.82 5.39 -11.05
N GLN A 41 5.87 6.06 -10.37
CA GLN A 41 6.08 6.87 -9.16
C GLN A 41 5.76 6.11 -7.85
N CYS A 42 5.50 4.80 -7.91
CA CYS A 42 5.25 4.00 -6.72
C CYS A 42 6.55 3.83 -5.90
N ASP A 43 6.51 4.25 -4.64
CA ASP A 43 7.61 4.06 -3.69
C ASP A 43 7.60 2.65 -3.11
N ARG A 44 8.78 2.12 -2.80
CA ARG A 44 8.95 0.84 -2.09
C ARG A 44 8.22 0.82 -0.75
N GLY A 45 8.12 1.96 -0.05
CA GLY A 45 7.28 2.14 1.15
C GLY A 45 5.79 1.96 0.86
N THR A 46 5.26 2.64 -0.16
CA THR A 46 3.85 2.54 -0.58
C THR A 46 3.48 1.10 -0.93
N ALA A 47 4.30 0.43 -1.72
CA ALA A 47 4.08 -0.96 -2.11
C ALA A 47 4.06 -1.91 -0.89
N LEU A 48 4.98 -1.74 0.07
CA LEU A 48 5.00 -2.56 1.28
C LEU A 48 3.79 -2.28 2.20
N MET A 49 3.40 -1.00 2.34
CA MET A 49 2.20 -0.62 3.09
C MET A 49 0.94 -1.29 2.54
N MET A 50 0.76 -1.25 1.22
CA MET A 50 -0.40 -1.87 0.57
C MET A 50 -0.34 -3.41 0.62
N TYR A 51 0.85 -4.01 0.58
CA TYR A 51 1.02 -5.45 0.74
C TYR A 51 0.49 -5.95 2.09
N TRP A 52 0.91 -5.32 3.20
CA TRP A 52 0.49 -5.74 4.54
C TRP A 52 -0.98 -5.42 4.81
N ARG A 53 -1.49 -4.27 4.32
CA ARG A 53 -2.91 -3.93 4.36
C ARG A 53 -3.82 -4.84 3.51
N ALA A 54 -3.26 -5.72 2.67
CA ALA A 54 -4.01 -6.75 1.94
C ALA A 54 -4.08 -8.11 2.69
N GLU A 55 -3.73 -8.15 3.98
CA GLU A 55 -3.77 -9.34 4.86
C GLU A 55 -3.03 -10.57 4.27
N PRO A 56 -1.71 -10.45 3.98
CA PRO A 56 -0.97 -11.49 3.28
C PRO A 56 -0.92 -12.82 4.04
N GLN A 57 -1.02 -12.77 5.38
CA GLN A 57 -1.20 -13.95 6.24
C GLN A 57 -2.47 -14.75 5.90
N TYR A 58 -3.63 -14.09 5.79
CA TYR A 58 -4.91 -14.75 5.48
C TYR A 58 -4.86 -15.52 4.16
N PHE A 59 -4.11 -15.01 3.18
CA PHE A 59 -3.93 -15.62 1.87
C PHE A 59 -2.78 -16.63 1.78
N CYS A 60 -1.93 -16.76 2.81
CA CYS A 60 -0.88 -17.78 2.85
C CYS A 60 -1.40 -19.21 3.15
N LYS A 61 -2.68 -19.36 3.50
CA LYS A 61 -3.39 -20.66 3.56
C LYS A 61 -3.63 -21.31 2.19
N TYR A 62 -3.53 -20.55 1.10
CA TYR A 62 -3.61 -21.08 -0.27
C TYR A 62 -2.19 -21.30 -0.81
N ALA A 63 -1.92 -22.47 -1.39
CA ALA A 63 -0.61 -22.76 -2.00
C ALA A 63 -0.51 -22.14 -3.40
N THR A 64 -1.63 -22.12 -4.12
CA THR A 64 -1.81 -21.64 -5.49
C THR A 64 -3.14 -20.90 -5.62
N CYS A 65 -3.36 -20.20 -6.74
CA CYS A 65 -4.66 -19.60 -7.04
C CYS A 65 -5.76 -20.67 -7.29
N ASP A 66 -5.40 -21.87 -7.73
CA ASP A 66 -6.35 -22.97 -7.98
C ASP A 66 -6.96 -23.52 -6.68
N ASP A 67 -6.34 -23.27 -5.52
CA ASP A 67 -6.85 -23.65 -4.20
C ASP A 67 -7.94 -22.69 -3.67
N ILE A 68 -8.17 -21.56 -4.34
CA ILE A 68 -9.05 -20.49 -3.86
C ILE A 68 -10.52 -20.84 -4.17
N PRO A 69 -11.43 -20.83 -3.16
CA PRO A 69 -12.87 -20.96 -3.40
C PRO A 69 -13.37 -19.88 -4.36
N ASN A 70 -14.15 -20.31 -5.36
CA ASN A 70 -14.42 -19.60 -6.60
C ASN A 70 -15.25 -18.31 -6.43
N SER A 71 -14.61 -17.29 -5.85
CA SER A 71 -15.13 -15.98 -5.46
C SER A 71 -14.12 -14.92 -5.88
N GLY A 72 -14.51 -14.07 -6.84
CA GLY A 72 -13.55 -13.24 -7.59
C GLY A 72 -12.70 -12.30 -6.72
N TRP A 73 -13.23 -11.83 -5.58
CA TRP A 73 -12.50 -10.94 -4.69
C TRP A 73 -11.29 -11.60 -4.02
N GLN A 74 -11.36 -12.90 -3.70
CA GLN A 74 -10.23 -13.62 -3.09
C GLN A 74 -9.11 -13.88 -4.10
N ILE A 75 -9.46 -14.10 -5.36
CA ILE A 75 -8.51 -14.23 -6.46
C ILE A 75 -7.79 -12.89 -6.67
N SER A 76 -8.53 -11.78 -6.80
CA SER A 76 -7.92 -10.44 -6.95
C SER A 76 -7.01 -10.04 -5.79
N HIS A 77 -7.36 -10.37 -4.54
CA HIS A 77 -6.47 -10.16 -3.39
C HIS A 77 -5.19 -11.00 -3.54
N TYR A 78 -5.33 -12.31 -3.77
CA TYR A 78 -4.18 -13.22 -3.89
C TYR A 78 -3.23 -12.80 -5.02
N ASP A 79 -3.77 -12.49 -6.20
CA ASP A 79 -2.97 -12.06 -7.36
C ASP A 79 -2.23 -10.74 -7.07
N PHE A 80 -2.88 -9.77 -6.43
CA PHE A 80 -2.24 -8.52 -5.99
C PHE A 80 -1.11 -8.77 -4.99
N ILE A 81 -1.36 -9.57 -3.95
CA ILE A 81 -0.38 -9.94 -2.92
C ILE A 81 0.85 -10.62 -3.56
N ARG A 82 0.63 -11.50 -4.54
CA ARG A 82 1.68 -12.19 -5.29
C ARG A 82 2.42 -11.25 -6.25
N GLU A 83 1.74 -10.33 -6.91
CA GLU A 83 2.35 -9.33 -7.79
C GLU A 83 3.25 -8.37 -7.00
N VAL A 84 2.84 -7.93 -5.81
CA VAL A 84 3.72 -7.10 -4.96
C VAL A 84 4.93 -7.90 -4.47
N GLU A 85 4.77 -9.14 -4.00
CA GLU A 85 5.92 -9.99 -3.63
C GLU A 85 6.94 -10.11 -4.78
N GLU A 86 6.48 -10.36 -6.01
CA GLU A 86 7.37 -10.46 -7.17
C GLU A 86 8.07 -9.13 -7.48
N LYS A 87 7.33 -8.02 -7.56
CA LYS A 87 7.90 -6.69 -7.83
C LYS A 87 8.90 -6.26 -6.76
N TYR A 88 8.57 -6.51 -5.50
CA TYR A 88 9.31 -6.04 -4.34
C TYR A 88 10.66 -6.74 -4.20
N ILE A 89 10.68 -8.07 -4.38
CA ILE A 89 11.90 -8.89 -4.30
C ILE A 89 12.80 -8.66 -5.51
N ASN A 90 12.22 -8.48 -6.71
CA ASN A 90 12.99 -8.22 -7.93
C ASN A 90 13.44 -6.76 -8.10
N GLY A 91 13.20 -5.87 -7.13
CA GLY A 91 13.68 -4.48 -7.16
C GLY A 91 13.01 -3.60 -8.22
N PHE A 92 11.71 -3.81 -8.48
CA PHE A 92 10.93 -3.05 -9.47
C PHE A 92 10.81 -1.54 -9.13
N TYR A 93 10.68 -1.23 -7.84
CA TYR A 93 10.45 0.13 -7.33
C TYR A 93 11.72 0.97 -7.36
N LYS A 94 11.64 2.15 -7.99
CA LYS A 94 12.77 3.08 -8.18
C LYS A 94 12.91 4.11 -7.07
N PHE A 95 11.81 4.41 -6.38
CA PHE A 95 11.77 5.30 -5.23
C PHE A 95 11.75 4.47 -3.94
N GLN A 96 12.52 4.93 -2.95
CA GLN A 96 12.70 4.28 -1.65
C GLN A 96 12.90 5.39 -0.58
N GLU A 97 11.99 6.35 -0.60
CA GLU A 97 12.03 7.60 0.17
C GLU A 97 10.95 7.62 1.27
N ILE A 98 9.95 6.74 1.18
CA ILE A 98 8.89 6.59 2.17
C ILE A 98 9.21 5.38 3.06
N LEU A 99 9.30 5.60 4.38
CA LEU A 99 9.36 4.47 5.33
C LEU A 99 7.97 3.91 5.57
N PHE A 100 7.81 2.62 5.28
CA PHE A 100 6.85 1.75 5.95
C PHE A 100 7.64 0.70 6.74
N ASN A 101 7.18 0.38 7.94
CA ASN A 101 7.73 -0.69 8.78
C ASN A 101 6.58 -1.63 9.19
N PRO A 102 6.55 -2.89 8.74
CA PRO A 102 5.45 -3.79 9.06
C PRO A 102 5.35 -4.09 10.57
N ARG A 103 6.45 -3.91 11.30
CA ARG A 103 6.53 -4.14 12.75
C ARG A 103 6.00 -2.97 13.60
N TYR A 104 5.71 -1.83 12.97
CA TYR A 104 5.12 -0.65 13.61
C TYR A 104 4.66 0.31 12.51
N ASP A 105 3.40 0.18 12.11
CA ASP A 105 2.75 1.06 11.15
C ASP A 105 2.51 2.47 11.75
N MET A 106 2.52 3.47 10.88
CA MET A 106 2.28 4.89 11.19
C MET A 106 1.45 5.57 10.08
N SER A 107 0.88 4.79 9.15
CA SER A 107 -0.10 5.23 8.17
C SER A 107 -1.49 5.41 8.79
N SER A 108 -2.37 6.13 8.10
CA SER A 108 -3.66 6.59 8.62
C SER A 108 -4.50 5.46 9.27
N GLY A 109 -4.83 5.63 10.56
CA GLY A 109 -5.66 4.71 11.35
C GLY A 109 -4.95 3.45 11.88
N MET A 110 -3.64 3.33 11.71
CA MET A 110 -2.84 2.14 12.08
C MET A 110 -1.70 2.46 13.06
N GLU A 111 -1.80 3.55 13.83
CA GLU A 111 -0.69 4.10 14.63
C GLU A 111 -0.16 3.14 15.71
N GLY A 112 0.99 2.51 15.44
CA GLY A 112 1.63 1.55 16.33
C GLY A 112 1.27 0.08 16.07
N TYR A 113 0.57 -0.23 14.98
CA TYR A 113 0.17 -1.61 14.66
C TYR A 113 1.36 -2.45 14.15
N ASP A 114 1.53 -3.67 14.68
CA ASP A 114 2.55 -4.62 14.23
C ASP A 114 1.88 -5.75 13.43
N TRP A 115 1.90 -5.60 12.10
CA TRP A 115 1.37 -6.57 11.13
C TRP A 115 2.06 -7.93 11.20
N THR A 116 3.24 -8.04 11.83
CA THR A 116 4.02 -9.28 11.86
C THR A 116 3.66 -10.22 13.02
N GLN A 117 2.82 -9.78 13.97
CA GLN A 117 2.42 -10.57 15.15
C GLN A 117 1.13 -11.39 14.97
N GLU A 118 0.47 -11.37 13.80
CA GLU A 118 -0.80 -12.10 13.64
C GLU A 118 -0.62 -13.62 13.81
N ASP A 119 -1.11 -14.13 14.94
CA ASP A 119 -1.06 -15.54 15.29
C ASP A 119 -2.08 -16.31 14.42
N ASN A 120 -1.57 -17.01 13.40
CA ASN A 120 -2.41 -17.62 12.37
C ASN A 120 -2.87 -19.03 12.80
N GLU A 121 -4.03 -19.11 13.43
CA GLU A 121 -4.71 -20.39 13.74
C GLU A 121 -5.01 -21.23 12.47
N ILE A 122 -5.07 -20.59 11.30
CA ILE A 122 -5.28 -21.25 10.01
C ILE A 122 -3.96 -21.88 9.53
N PRO A 123 -3.95 -23.18 9.13
CA PRO A 123 -2.78 -23.82 8.53
C PRO A 123 -2.24 -23.05 7.32
N GLN A 124 -0.93 -22.80 7.33
CA GLN A 124 -0.24 -22.03 6.31
C GLN A 124 0.41 -22.96 5.28
N HIS A 125 0.06 -22.78 4.01
CA HIS A 125 0.47 -23.64 2.90
C HIS A 125 1.59 -23.03 2.05
N ARG A 126 1.75 -21.70 2.08
CA ARG A 126 2.96 -20.99 1.65
C ARG A 126 3.54 -20.18 2.82
N LYS A 127 4.64 -19.46 2.58
CA LYS A 127 5.21 -18.48 3.51
C LYS A 127 5.23 -17.11 2.86
N ILE A 128 5.08 -16.06 3.69
CA ILE A 128 5.48 -14.69 3.33
C ILE A 128 7.01 -14.68 3.11
N PRO A 129 7.52 -14.04 2.04
CA PRO A 129 8.97 -13.88 1.83
C PRO A 129 9.62 -13.06 2.94
N ALA A 130 10.86 -13.41 3.33
CA ALA A 130 11.55 -12.78 4.46
C ALA A 130 11.74 -11.26 4.26
N GLU A 131 11.94 -10.86 3.01
CA GLU A 131 12.10 -9.48 2.54
C GLU A 131 10.90 -8.59 2.88
N MET A 132 9.69 -9.15 3.00
CA MET A 132 8.47 -8.39 3.30
C MET A 132 8.35 -8.04 4.78
N PHE A 133 9.02 -8.77 5.68
CA PHE A 133 9.03 -8.49 7.12
C PHE A 133 9.97 -7.34 7.49
N GLU A 134 10.86 -6.93 6.58
CA GLU A 134 11.83 -5.86 6.84
C GLU A 134 11.30 -4.48 6.42
N PRO A 135 11.74 -3.39 7.09
CA PRO A 135 11.28 -2.05 6.75
C PRO A 135 11.65 -1.64 5.30
N SER A 136 10.85 -0.77 4.68
CA SER A 136 11.10 -0.32 3.30
C SER A 136 12.42 0.44 3.16
N ILE A 137 12.91 1.06 4.23
CA ILE A 137 14.23 1.69 4.37
C ILE A 137 14.87 1.18 5.67
N GLN A 138 16.08 0.62 5.59
CA GLN A 138 16.82 0.17 6.78
C GLN A 138 17.48 1.37 7.49
N ASP A 139 17.15 1.60 8.76
CA ASP A 139 17.92 2.48 9.65
C ASP A 139 18.38 1.72 10.89
N ALA A 140 19.66 1.34 10.88
CA ALA A 140 20.32 0.60 11.94
C ALA A 140 20.47 1.36 13.28
N ASN A 141 19.94 2.59 13.39
CA ASN A 141 19.78 3.32 14.65
C ASN A 141 18.33 3.25 15.16
N TRP A 142 17.34 3.24 14.27
CA TRP A 142 15.92 3.17 14.65
C TRP A 142 15.57 1.75 15.14
N GLU A 143 16.14 0.72 14.49
CA GLU A 143 16.12 -0.68 14.98
C GLU A 143 16.66 -0.81 16.41
N LYS A 144 17.74 -0.07 16.74
CA LYS A 144 18.33 -0.05 18.08
C LYS A 144 17.55 0.81 19.09
N ALA A 145 16.71 1.73 18.60
CA ALA A 145 15.88 2.61 19.43
C ALA A 145 14.54 1.99 19.83
N GLY A 146 14.11 0.91 19.16
CA GLY A 146 12.86 0.20 19.43
C GLY A 146 11.59 1.02 19.19
N LYS A 147 11.69 2.07 18.36
CA LYS A 147 10.60 3.00 18.01
C LYS A 147 10.86 3.54 16.60
N PRO A 148 9.89 3.53 15.68
CA PRO A 148 10.08 4.21 14.40
C PRO A 148 9.99 5.74 14.57
N ILE A 149 10.54 6.45 13.60
CA ILE A 149 10.40 7.90 13.46
C ILE A 149 8.96 8.17 13.02
N LYS A 150 8.37 9.29 13.48
CA LYS A 150 7.13 9.80 12.89
C LYS A 150 7.37 10.15 11.41
N PRO A 151 6.37 10.00 10.52
CA PRO A 151 6.46 10.46 9.14
C PRO A 151 6.95 11.92 9.06
N ILE A 152 7.97 12.17 8.23
CA ILE A 152 8.71 13.45 8.20
C ILE A 152 7.81 14.60 7.71
N LYS A 153 6.85 14.30 6.83
CA LYS A 153 5.61 15.08 6.68
C LYS A 153 4.54 14.43 7.55
N LYS A 154 3.99 15.17 8.52
CA LYS A 154 2.65 14.86 9.05
C LYS A 154 1.65 15.29 7.98
N ILE A 155 1.08 14.35 7.25
CA ILE A 155 0.07 14.66 6.24
C ILE A 155 -1.27 14.93 6.96
N ASP A 156 -2.07 15.84 6.42
CA ASP A 156 -3.26 16.36 7.09
C ASP A 156 -4.51 15.54 6.71
N TYR A 157 -4.72 14.45 7.45
CA TYR A 157 -5.79 13.47 7.20
C TYR A 157 -7.20 14.02 7.43
N ASP A 158 -7.35 15.13 8.17
CA ASP A 158 -8.64 15.68 8.59
C ASP A 158 -9.53 16.15 7.40
N ASN A 159 -8.96 16.35 6.21
CA ASN A 159 -9.66 16.84 5.01
C ASN A 159 -9.95 15.76 3.93
N LEU A 160 -9.56 14.49 4.15
CA LEU A 160 -9.43 13.49 3.06
C LEU A 160 -10.51 12.40 3.02
N PHE A 161 -11.51 12.45 3.91
CA PHE A 161 -12.63 11.51 3.98
C PHE A 161 -13.80 11.89 3.06
N LYS A 162 -13.65 11.63 1.75
CA LYS A 162 -14.73 11.71 0.75
C LYS A 162 -14.68 10.51 -0.22
N PRO A 163 -15.81 10.11 -0.83
CA PRO A 163 -15.84 9.07 -1.87
C PRO A 163 -14.87 9.35 -3.03
N ILE A 164 -14.41 8.29 -3.71
CA ILE A 164 -13.37 8.39 -4.74
C ILE A 164 -13.70 9.39 -5.87
N ASP A 165 -14.96 9.47 -6.30
CA ASP A 165 -15.41 10.42 -7.34
C ASP A 165 -15.34 11.88 -6.85
N GLU A 166 -15.66 12.15 -5.58
CA GLU A 166 -15.52 13.48 -4.97
C GLU A 166 -14.06 13.86 -4.74
N ARG A 167 -13.20 12.88 -4.39
CA ARG A 167 -11.76 13.10 -4.17
C ARG A 167 -11.02 13.31 -5.50
N ILE A 168 -11.40 12.58 -6.56
CA ILE A 168 -10.93 12.86 -7.93
C ILE A 168 -11.28 14.28 -8.32
N LYS A 169 -12.55 14.69 -8.16
CA LYS A 169 -12.97 16.05 -8.50
C LYS A 169 -12.25 17.12 -7.67
N GLN A 170 -12.11 16.94 -6.36
CA GLN A 170 -11.40 17.92 -5.53
C GLN A 170 -9.94 18.09 -5.98
N LEU A 171 -9.29 17.00 -6.40
CA LEU A 171 -7.92 17.04 -6.93
C LEU A 171 -7.85 17.60 -8.38
N GLU A 172 -8.94 17.57 -9.14
CA GLU A 172 -9.09 18.31 -10.41
C GLU A 172 -9.20 19.82 -10.14
N ASP A 173 -10.05 20.22 -9.18
CA ASP A 173 -10.27 21.62 -8.78
C ASP A 173 -8.95 22.22 -8.22
N GLU A 174 -8.25 21.51 -7.33
CA GLU A 174 -6.94 21.91 -6.78
C GLU A 174 -5.84 22.04 -7.88
N LEU A 175 -5.82 21.15 -8.88
CA LEU A 175 -4.91 21.26 -10.03
C LEU A 175 -5.25 22.45 -10.93
N PHE A 176 -6.52 22.82 -11.05
CA PHE A 176 -6.94 23.96 -11.86
C PHE A 176 -6.41 25.28 -11.26
N ASP A 177 -6.52 25.42 -9.94
CA ASP A 177 -5.99 26.57 -9.21
C ASP A 177 -4.44 26.62 -9.27
N GLU A 178 -3.73 25.49 -9.05
CA GLU A 178 -2.25 25.42 -9.16
C GLU A 178 -1.69 25.81 -10.55
N ASN A 179 -2.51 25.78 -11.60
CA ASN A 179 -2.12 26.14 -12.97
C ASN A 179 -2.72 27.49 -13.45
N SER A 180 -3.22 28.32 -12.53
CA SER A 180 -3.92 29.59 -12.84
C SER A 180 -3.14 30.88 -12.55
N ASP A 181 -1.96 30.79 -11.92
CA ASP A 181 -0.98 31.87 -11.67
C ASP A 181 0.14 31.94 -12.74
#